data_AF-A0A5B9P5R2-F1
#
_entry.id   AF-A0A5B9P5R2-F1
#
_cell.length_a   1.000
_cell.length_b   1.000
_cell.length_c   1.000
_cell.angle_alpha   90.00
_cell.angle_beta   90.00
_cell.angle_gamma   90.00
#
_symmetry.space_group_name_H-M   'P 1'
#
loop_
_entity.id
_entity.type
_entity.pdbx_description
1 polymer ?
#
loop_
_entity_poly.entity_id
_entity_poly.type
_entity_poly.pdbx_seq_one_letter_code
_entity_poly.pdbx_strand_id
1 'polypeptide(L)'
;MLKYKDFVPEEIEAPGFFKEGRHQSFDHAVEEANKWLAENRIALVSIETVVLPNIWSRWEEGSGDASLGTSSDAPSRWHQFIRCWYKDV
;
A
#
# COMPACT_ATOMS: atom_id res chain seq x y z
N MET A 1 17.11 14.20 -3.77
CA MET A 1 16.07 13.89 -4.79
C MET A 1 14.78 13.52 -4.07
N LEU A 2 13.60 13.81 -4.64
CA LEU A 2 12.33 13.40 -4.02
C LEU A 2 12.16 11.88 -4.20
N LYS A 3 11.76 11.19 -3.13
CA LYS A 3 11.51 9.74 -3.07
C LYS A 3 10.19 9.49 -2.34
N TYR A 4 9.65 8.29 -2.47
CA TYR A 4 8.53 7.83 -1.64
C TYR A 4 8.72 6.40 -1.18
N LYS A 5 8.03 6.04 -0.10
CA LYS A 5 7.90 4.67 0.38
C LYS A 5 6.45 4.42 0.76
N ASP A 6 5.93 3.29 0.29
CA ASP A 6 4.59 2.83 0.62
C ASP A 6 4.65 1.78 1.73
N PHE A 7 3.70 1.88 2.64
CA PHE A 7 3.46 0.93 3.72
C PHE A 7 2.14 0.24 3.45
N VAL A 8 2.17 -0.71 2.51
CA VAL A 8 1.00 -1.45 2.05
C VAL A 8 0.73 -2.61 3.01
N PRO A 9 -0.47 -2.72 3.63
CA PRO A 9 -0.81 -3.90 4.43
C PRO A 9 -0.75 -5.17 3.58
N GLU A 10 0.04 -6.15 4.00
CA GLU A 10 0.24 -7.40 3.26
C GLU A 10 -1.05 -8.22 3.14
N GLU A 11 -1.22 -8.89 2.00
CA GLU A 11 -2.23 -9.93 1.83
C GLU A 11 -1.78 -11.20 2.58
N ILE A 12 -2.48 -11.52 3.66
CA ILE A 12 -2.22 -12.71 4.48
C ILE A 12 -2.88 -13.94 3.85
N GLU A 13 -4.06 -13.75 3.26
CA GLU A 13 -4.78 -14.80 2.57
C GLU A 13 -5.50 -14.21 1.36
N ALA A 14 -5.21 -14.75 0.18
CA ALA A 14 -5.86 -14.35 -1.06
C ALA A 14 -7.38 -14.61 -1.03
N PRO A 15 -8.18 -13.75 -1.67
CA PRO A 15 -9.61 -13.97 -1.78
C PRO A 15 -9.96 -15.23 -2.58
N GLY A 16 -10.99 -15.94 -2.14
CA GLY A 16 -11.61 -17.03 -2.88
C GLY A 16 -12.93 -16.60 -3.54
N PHE A 17 -13.53 -17.48 -4.33
CA PHE A 17 -14.80 -17.19 -5.02
C PHE A 17 -15.97 -16.85 -4.06
N PHE A 18 -15.93 -17.40 -2.83
CA PHE A 18 -16.94 -17.14 -1.79
C PHE A 18 -16.33 -16.67 -0.46
N LYS A 19 -15.06 -16.26 -0.47
CA LYS A 19 -14.34 -15.86 0.75
C LYS A 19 -13.59 -14.56 0.51
N GLU A 20 -13.71 -13.62 1.44
CA GLU A 20 -12.92 -12.40 1.42
C GLU A 20 -11.45 -12.71 1.73
N GLY A 21 -10.54 -12.04 1.02
CA GLY A 21 -9.12 -12.09 1.33
C GLY A 21 -8.87 -11.38 2.66
N ARG A 22 -7.88 -11.86 3.41
CA ARG A 22 -7.48 -11.28 4.67
C ARG A 22 -6.18 -10.52 4.50
N HIS A 23 -6.15 -9.30 5.01
CA HIS A 23 -5.00 -8.42 4.95
C HIS A 23 -4.58 -8.02 6.36
N GLN A 24 -3.37 -7.51 6.50
CA GLN A 24 -2.98 -6.78 7.69
C GLN A 24 -3.90 -5.55 7.89
N SER A 25 -4.00 -5.06 9.12
CA SER A 25 -4.79 -3.86 9.41
C SER A 25 -4.11 -2.61 8.84
N PHE A 26 -4.89 -1.54 8.66
CA PHE A 26 -4.33 -0.24 8.34
C PHE A 26 -3.41 0.28 9.45
N ASP A 27 -3.72 -0.01 10.71
CA ASP A 27 -2.86 0.35 11.84
C ASP A 27 -1.46 -0.26 11.74
N HIS A 28 -1.35 -1.47 11.19
CA HIS A 28 -0.05 -2.09 10.94
C HIS A 28 0.80 -1.27 9.95
N ALA A 29 0.20 -0.71 8.91
CA ALA A 29 0.89 0.20 8.00
C ALA A 29 1.37 1.48 8.70
N VAL A 30 0.57 2.02 9.63
CA VAL A 30 0.95 3.20 10.42
C VAL A 30 2.12 2.88 11.36
N GLU A 31 2.09 1.71 12.01
CA GLU A 31 3.18 1.24 12.89
C GLU A 31 4.49 1.08 12.13
N GLU A 32 4.46 0.42 10.96
CA GLU A 32 5.64 0.24 10.12
C GLU A 32 6.18 1.57 9.56
N ALA A 33 5.28 2.50 9.21
CA ALA A 33 5.68 3.86 8.83
C ALA A 33 6.41 4.59 9.97
N ASN A 34 5.86 4.54 11.18
CA ASN A 34 6.48 5.15 12.37
C ASN A 34 7.86 4.56 12.65
N LYS A 35 7.99 3.24 12.61
CA LYS A 35 9.26 2.55 12.83
C LYS A 35 10.30 2.97 11.79
N TRP A 36 9.94 2.95 10.50
CA TRP A 36 10.84 3.35 9.44
C TRP A 36 11.28 4.82 9.57
N LEU A 37 10.36 5.74 9.90
CA LEU A 37 10.69 7.15 10.13
C LEU A 37 11.64 7.35 11.32
N ALA A 38 11.51 6.57 12.38
CA ALA A 38 12.37 6.65 13.55
C ALA A 38 13.78 6.10 13.29
N GLU A 39 13.91 5.07 12.46
CA GLU A 39 15.17 4.38 12.16
C GLU A 39 16.01 5.08 11.08
N ASN A 40 15.38 5.88 10.21
CA ASN A 40 16.03 6.44 9.02
C ASN A 40 16.29 7.95 9.15
N ARG A 41 17.50 8.37 8.78
CA ARG A 41 17.86 9.78 8.73
C ARG A 41 17.44 10.40 7.40
N ILE A 42 16.16 10.77 7.31
CA ILE A 42 15.53 11.35 6.12
C ILE A 42 14.84 12.68 6.45
N ALA A 43 14.69 13.54 5.46
CA ALA A 43 13.83 14.71 5.55
C ALA A 43 12.43 14.34 5.03
N LEU A 44 11.48 14.13 5.94
CA LEU A 44 10.09 13.87 5.60
C LEU A 44 9.46 15.12 4.93
N VAL A 45 8.75 14.90 3.83
CA VAL A 45 8.06 15.95 3.07
C VAL A 45 6.55 15.89 3.31
N SER A 46 5.92 14.73 3.14
CA SER A 46 4.50 14.51 3.41
C SER A 46 4.20 13.04 3.74
N ILE A 47 3.05 12.82 4.38
CA ILE A 47 2.44 11.50 4.61
C ILE A 47 1.02 11.56 4.08
N GLU A 48 0.63 10.55 3.30
CA GLU A 48 -0.67 10.47 2.64
C GLU A 48 -1.32 9.11 2.89
N THR A 49 -2.63 9.09 3.13
CA THR A 49 -3.43 7.86 3.00
C THR A 49 -3.82 7.71 1.53
N VAL A 50 -3.38 6.62 0.90
CA VAL A 50 -3.63 6.30 -0.51
C VAL A 50 -4.63 5.15 -0.58
N VAL A 51 -5.55 5.21 -1.54
CA VAL A 51 -6.56 4.18 -1.78
C VAL A 51 -6.48 3.72 -3.24
N LEU A 52 -6.15 2.45 -3.46
CA LEU A 52 -5.99 1.87 -4.81
C LEU A 52 -6.76 0.54 -4.93
N PRO A 53 -7.34 0.24 -6.12
CA PRO A 53 -8.00 -1.03 -6.36
C PRO A 53 -7.00 -2.13 -6.75
N ASN A 54 -7.30 -3.38 -6.39
CA ASN A 54 -6.71 -4.60 -6.96
C ASN A 54 -5.17 -4.71 -6.96
N ILE A 55 -4.48 -3.98 -6.07
CA ILE A 55 -3.00 -3.97 -6.01
C ILE A 55 -2.35 -5.34 -5.71
N TRP A 56 -3.13 -6.30 -5.22
CA TRP A 56 -2.69 -7.69 -4.99
C TRP A 56 -3.04 -8.64 -6.14
N SER A 57 -3.67 -8.13 -7.21
CA SER A 57 -3.96 -8.93 -8.40
C SER A 57 -2.65 -9.31 -9.09
N ARG A 58 -2.55 -10.57 -9.55
CA ARG A 58 -1.32 -11.12 -10.16
C ARG A 58 -0.86 -10.40 -11.44
N TRP A 59 -1.70 -9.53 -11.99
CA TRP A 59 -1.46 -8.81 -13.24
C TRP A 59 -1.04 -7.36 -13.01
N GLU A 60 -1.05 -6.89 -11.76
CA GLU A 60 -0.77 -5.50 -11.38
C GLU A 60 0.59 -5.41 -10.67
N GLU A 61 1.24 -4.24 -10.70
CA GLU A 61 2.56 -4.00 -10.12
C GLU A 61 2.52 -3.49 -8.67
N GLY A 62 1.38 -3.62 -7.99
CA GLY A 62 1.18 -3.17 -6.61
C GLY A 62 0.92 -1.67 -6.49
N SER A 63 1.32 -1.06 -5.37
CA SER A 63 1.03 0.35 -5.08
C SER A 63 1.80 1.36 -5.95
N GLY A 64 2.79 0.89 -6.70
CA GLY A 64 3.53 1.68 -7.68
C GLY A 64 2.85 1.74 -9.05
N ASP A 65 1.84 0.91 -9.28
CA ASP A 65 1.15 0.85 -10.56
C ASP A 65 0.36 2.14 -10.82
N ALA A 66 0.64 2.78 -11.96
CA ALA A 66 0.00 4.02 -12.36
C ALA A 66 -1.36 3.82 -13.04
N SER A 67 -1.71 2.59 -13.41
CA SER A 67 -2.89 2.28 -14.22
C SER A 67 -3.52 0.94 -13.85
N LEU A 68 -4.19 0.91 -12.70
CA LEU A 68 -4.86 -0.29 -12.19
C LEU A 68 -6.19 -0.58 -12.89
N GLY A 69 -6.41 -1.84 -13.24
CA GLY A 69 -7.66 -2.32 -13.83
C GLY A 69 -8.73 -2.62 -12.77
N THR A 70 -9.98 -2.25 -13.06
CA THR A 70 -11.15 -2.64 -12.24
C THR A 70 -12.13 -3.57 -12.97
N SER A 71 -11.91 -3.81 -14.26
CA SER A 71 -12.89 -4.46 -15.15
C SER A 71 -12.79 -5.99 -15.19
N SER A 72 -11.61 -6.57 -14.92
CA SER A 72 -11.39 -8.02 -14.95
C SER A 72 -11.60 -8.72 -13.60
N ASP A 73 -11.50 -7.98 -12.49
CA ASP A 73 -11.72 -8.49 -11.14
C ASP A 73 -13.13 -8.14 -10.68
N ALA A 74 -14.05 -9.10 -10.80
CA ALA A 74 -15.37 -9.03 -10.20
C ALA A 74 -15.38 -9.91 -8.93
N PRO A 75 -15.41 -9.33 -7.71
CA PRO A 75 -15.49 -7.91 -7.36
C PRO A 75 -14.12 -7.20 -7.30
N SER A 76 -14.11 -5.89 -7.61
CA SER A 76 -12.95 -5.03 -7.35
C SER A 76 -12.76 -4.82 -5.86
N ARG A 77 -11.53 -4.94 -5.39
CA ARG A 77 -11.16 -4.80 -3.98
C ARG A 77 -10.32 -3.56 -3.80
N TRP A 78 -10.65 -2.74 -2.81
CA TRP A 78 -9.97 -1.47 -2.55
C TRP A 78 -9.07 -1.60 -1.33
N HIS A 79 -7.86 -1.08 -1.45
CA HIS A 79 -6.81 -1.22 -0.44
C HIS A 79 -6.34 0.17 -0.01
N GLN A 80 -6.31 0.39 1.31
CA GLN A 80 -5.85 1.64 1.92
C GLN A 80 -4.47 1.43 2.52
N PHE A 81 -3.56 2.37 2.31
CA PHE A 81 -2.20 2.32 2.84
C PHE A 81 -1.60 3.72 3.05
N ILE A 82 -0.42 3.79 3.66
CA ILE A 82 0.30 5.04 3.88
C ILE A 82 1.42 5.20 2.84
N ARG A 83 1.55 6.38 2.24
CA ARG A 83 2.70 6.80 1.43
C ARG A 83 3.44 7.93 2.14
N CYS A 84 4.73 7.75 2.35
CA CYS A 84 5.62 8.79 2.85
C CYS A 84 6.49 9.34 1.73
N TRP A 85 6.39 10.64 1.44
CA TRP A 85 7.30 11.34 0.54
C TRP A 85 8.46 11.94 1.33
N TYR A 86 9.69 11.76 0.85
CA TYR A 86 10.89 12.15 1.60
C TYR A 86 12.05 12.53 0.69
N LYS A 87 13.10 13.11 1.29
CA LYS A 87 14.39 13.37 0.66
C LYS A 87 15.50 12.78 1.54
N ASP A 88 16.58 12.31 0.90
CA ASP A 88 17.83 12.02 1.63
C ASP A 88 18.38 13.32 2.25
N VAL A 89 19.01 13.21 3.42
CA VAL A 89 19.67 14.31 4.13
C VAL A 89 21.11 14.47 3.69
#